data_AF-A0A2A2KEB7-F1
#
_entry.id   AF-A0A2A2KEB7-F1
#
_cell.length_a   1.000
_cell.length_b   1.000
_cell.length_c   1.000
_cell.angle_alpha   90.00
_cell.angle_beta   90.00
_cell.angle_gamma   90.00
#
_symmetry.space_group_name_H-M   'P 1'
#
loop_
_entity.id
_entity.type
_entity.pdbx_description
1 polymer ?
#
loop_
_entity_poly.entity_id
_entity_poly.type
_entity_poly.pdbx_seq_one_letter_code
_entity_poly.pdbx_strand_id
1 'polypeptide(L)'
;MISDADEIRKEFTEINNQISNIDRQIRESEQFMEHDYGEDMAWAALKGQCYELDEMQYTYKICPFDKTVQKEKNGYGETSLGNWKEWSGGSGADKYKKQKYEDGQQCWNGPKRSTEVVIECGEETKLLEATEPAKCEYRFRMQTPAACNDPEKEPAHTEL
;
A
#
# COMPACT_ATOMS: atom_id res chain seq x y z
N MET A 1 47.87 -9.16 19.68
CA MET A 1 46.90 -9.40 20.76
C MET A 1 45.80 -8.35 20.85
N ILE A 2 46.04 -7.05 20.59
CA ILE A 2 44.94 -6.06 20.48
C ILE A 2 44.31 -6.07 19.07
N SER A 3 45.11 -6.28 18.02
CA SER A 3 44.66 -6.38 16.62
C SER A 3 43.58 -7.43 16.39
N ASP A 4 43.80 -8.64 16.92
CA ASP A 4 42.96 -9.80 16.64
C ASP A 4 41.59 -9.65 17.33
N ALA A 5 41.55 -9.00 18.50
CA ALA A 5 40.31 -8.71 19.21
C ALA A 5 39.46 -7.65 18.49
N ASP A 6 40.08 -6.65 17.86
CA ASP A 6 39.38 -5.63 17.10
C ASP A 6 38.89 -6.15 15.73
N GLU A 7 39.65 -7.05 15.11
CA GLU A 7 39.24 -7.75 13.88
C GLU A 7 38.02 -8.65 14.13
N ILE A 8 38.05 -9.47 15.20
CA ILE A 8 36.90 -10.30 15.60
C ILE A 8 35.66 -9.46 15.90
N ARG A 9 35.81 -8.30 16.55
CA ARG A 9 34.68 -7.39 16.81
C ARG A 9 34.08 -6.83 15.52
N LYS A 10 34.93 -6.44 14.57
CA LYS A 10 34.50 -5.93 13.28
C LYS A 10 33.73 -7.01 12.52
N GLU A 11 34.26 -8.23 12.43
CA GLU A 11 33.58 -9.36 11.81
C GLU A 11 32.25 -9.68 12.50
N PHE A 12 32.23 -9.70 13.84
CA PHE A 12 31.00 -9.91 14.60
C PHE A 12 29.94 -8.85 14.30
N THR A 13 30.31 -7.56 14.26
CA THR A 13 29.38 -6.48 13.90
C THR A 13 28.86 -6.64 12.46
N GLU A 14 29.73 -7.00 11.53
CA GLU A 14 29.36 -7.20 10.12
C GLU A 14 28.37 -8.37 9.97
N ILE A 15 28.64 -9.51 10.61
CA ILE A 15 27.75 -10.67 10.61
C ILE A 15 26.40 -10.32 11.26
N ASN A 16 26.38 -9.60 12.39
CA ASN A 16 25.12 -9.21 13.01
C ASN A 16 24.28 -8.25 12.14
N ASN A 17 24.94 -7.34 11.42
CA ASN A 17 24.26 -6.47 10.46
C ASN A 17 23.68 -7.30 9.30
N GLN A 18 24.41 -8.31 8.81
CA GLN A 18 23.92 -9.23 7.79
C GLN A 18 22.72 -10.05 8.27
N ILE A 19 22.79 -10.63 9.48
CA ILE A 19 21.68 -11.36 10.11
C ILE A 19 20.45 -10.46 10.21
N SER A 20 20.62 -9.24 10.73
CA SER A 20 19.51 -8.28 10.88
C SER A 20 18.87 -7.92 9.53
N ASN A 21 19.68 -7.81 8.48
CA ASN A 21 19.17 -7.56 7.13
C ASN A 21 18.45 -8.78 6.53
N ILE A 22 18.98 -9.98 6.71
CA ILE A 22 18.35 -11.23 6.25
C ILE A 22 17.02 -11.44 6.98
N ASP A 23 16.98 -11.24 8.30
CA ASP A 23 15.74 -11.34 9.09
C ASP A 23 14.68 -10.35 8.61
N ARG A 24 15.07 -9.13 8.21
CA ARG A 24 14.15 -8.16 7.59
C ARG A 24 13.62 -8.67 6.25
N GLN A 25 14.50 -9.19 5.39
CA GLN A 25 14.10 -9.72 4.08
C GLN A 25 13.18 -10.93 4.19
N ILE A 26 13.41 -11.81 5.17
CA ILE A 26 12.52 -12.94 5.47
C ILE A 26 11.13 -12.41 5.83
N ARG A 27 11.04 -11.48 6.78
CA ARG A 27 9.75 -10.91 7.20
C ARG A 27 9.02 -10.21 6.04
N GLU A 28 9.74 -9.47 5.21
CA GLU A 28 9.18 -8.83 4.01
C GLU A 28 8.62 -9.86 3.02
N SER A 29 9.32 -10.99 2.84
CA SER A 29 8.90 -12.07 1.95
C SER A 29 7.70 -12.85 2.52
N GLU A 30 7.71 -13.15 3.82
CA GLU A 30 6.58 -13.78 4.52
C GLU A 30 5.33 -12.90 4.39
N GLN A 31 5.46 -11.60 4.67
CA GLN A 31 4.37 -10.66 4.48
C GLN A 31 3.86 -10.67 3.05
N PHE A 32 4.74 -10.60 2.04
CA PHE A 32 4.31 -10.68 0.65
C PHE A 32 3.45 -11.92 0.38
N MET A 33 3.88 -13.09 0.84
CA MET A 33 3.14 -14.35 0.64
C MET A 33 1.79 -14.40 1.37
N GLU A 34 1.63 -13.64 2.46
CA GLU A 34 0.38 -13.59 3.24
C GLU A 34 -0.70 -12.69 2.60
N HIS A 35 -0.32 -11.76 1.72
CA HIS A 35 -1.27 -10.81 1.14
C HIS A 35 -2.08 -11.44 0.00
N ASP A 36 -3.38 -11.12 -0.03
CA ASP A 36 -4.25 -11.49 -1.13
C ASP A 36 -3.99 -10.58 -2.34
N TYR A 37 -3.28 -11.10 -3.35
CA TYR A 37 -3.03 -10.42 -4.62
C TYR A 37 -3.99 -10.82 -5.74
N GLY A 38 -5.12 -11.44 -5.39
CA GLY A 38 -6.11 -11.93 -6.33
C GLY A 38 -5.68 -13.17 -7.10
N GLU A 39 -6.54 -13.59 -8.04
CA GLU A 39 -6.26 -14.71 -8.94
C GLU A 39 -5.01 -14.41 -9.77
N ASP A 40 -4.16 -15.41 -9.97
CA ASP A 40 -2.91 -15.32 -10.75
C ASP A 40 -1.95 -14.19 -10.32
N MET A 41 -2.05 -13.72 -9.07
CA MET A 41 -1.25 -12.61 -8.53
C MET A 41 -1.43 -11.30 -9.30
N ALA A 42 -2.60 -11.09 -9.94
CA ALA A 42 -2.89 -9.96 -10.82
C ALA A 42 -2.61 -8.59 -10.17
N TRP A 43 -2.72 -8.49 -8.85
CA TRP A 43 -2.50 -7.24 -8.12
C TRP A 43 -1.08 -7.08 -7.55
N ALA A 44 -0.24 -8.11 -7.61
CA ALA A 44 1.07 -8.14 -6.97
C ALA A 44 2.03 -7.07 -7.54
N ALA A 45 1.87 -6.70 -8.81
CA ALA A 45 2.67 -5.67 -9.47
C ALA A 45 2.54 -4.28 -8.80
N LEU A 46 1.46 -4.03 -8.05
CA LEU A 46 1.26 -2.78 -7.34
C LEU A 46 2.04 -2.70 -6.02
N LYS A 47 2.46 -3.85 -5.45
CA LYS A 47 3.22 -3.86 -4.20
C LYS A 47 4.58 -3.22 -4.41
N GLY A 48 4.92 -2.27 -3.54
CA GLY A 48 6.19 -1.53 -3.58
C GLY A 48 6.20 -0.37 -4.57
N GLN A 49 5.11 -0.16 -5.32
CA GLN A 49 4.88 1.06 -6.10
C GLN A 49 4.08 2.07 -5.26
N CYS A 50 4.31 3.36 -5.49
CA CYS A 50 3.58 4.43 -4.83
C CYS A 50 3.13 5.49 -5.84
N TYR A 51 1.93 6.02 -5.64
CA TYR A 51 1.30 6.99 -6.54
C TYR A 51 0.90 8.22 -5.73
N GLU A 52 1.24 9.39 -6.26
CA GLU A 52 1.04 10.67 -5.58
C GLU A 52 0.02 11.55 -6.32
N LEU A 53 -0.70 12.36 -5.57
CA LEU A 53 -1.64 13.36 -6.07
C LEU A 53 -1.49 14.66 -5.29
N ASP A 54 -1.23 15.74 -6.01
CA ASP A 54 -1.10 17.08 -5.46
C ASP A 54 -2.45 17.79 -5.43
N GLU A 55 -2.97 18.07 -4.24
CA GLU A 55 -4.22 18.81 -4.04
C GLU A 55 -4.06 19.93 -3.02
N MET A 56 -4.41 21.15 -3.40
CA MET A 56 -4.31 22.34 -2.54
C MET A 56 -2.90 22.43 -1.89
N GLN A 57 -2.84 22.33 -0.56
CA GLN A 57 -1.61 22.40 0.25
C GLN A 57 -0.96 21.05 0.56
N TYR A 58 -1.56 19.94 0.12
CA TYR A 58 -1.10 18.59 0.44
C TYR A 58 -0.74 17.78 -0.81
N THR A 59 0.18 16.85 -0.62
CA THR A 59 0.46 15.74 -1.52
C THR A 59 -0.04 14.47 -0.85
N TYR A 60 -1.04 13.84 -1.44
CA TYR A 60 -1.54 12.54 -1.00
C TYR A 60 -0.75 11.45 -1.70
N LYS A 61 -0.44 10.37 -0.99
CA LYS A 61 0.28 9.22 -1.54
C LYS A 61 -0.38 7.93 -1.09
N ILE A 62 -0.54 7.01 -2.04
CA ILE A 62 -0.94 5.62 -1.82
C ILE A 62 0.19 4.71 -2.26
N CYS A 63 0.61 3.80 -1.38
CA CYS A 63 1.44 2.66 -1.71
C CYS A 63 0.57 1.40 -1.49
N PRO A 64 -0.01 0.81 -2.56
CA PRO A 64 -0.92 -0.31 -2.43
C PRO A 64 -0.31 -1.45 -1.62
N PHE A 65 -1.11 -2.06 -0.75
CA PHE A 65 -0.69 -3.13 0.17
C PHE A 65 0.36 -2.72 1.21
N ASP A 66 0.55 -1.42 1.44
CA ASP A 66 1.46 -0.89 2.45
C ASP A 66 0.77 0.20 3.28
N LYS A 67 0.63 1.42 2.74
CA LYS A 67 0.08 2.56 3.50
C LYS A 67 -0.42 3.70 2.62
N THR A 68 -1.21 4.57 3.24
CA THR A 68 -1.61 5.89 2.72
C THR A 68 -1.04 6.99 3.60
N VAL A 69 -0.63 8.10 2.98
CA VAL A 69 -0.09 9.26 3.71
C VAL A 69 -0.52 10.58 3.08
N GLN A 70 -0.51 11.63 3.90
CA GLN A 70 -0.67 13.03 3.51
C GLN A 70 0.60 13.77 3.88
N LYS A 71 1.18 14.50 2.93
CA LYS A 71 2.39 15.31 3.13
C LYS A 71 2.07 16.77 2.87
N GLU A 72 2.50 17.67 3.75
CA GLU A 72 2.42 19.11 3.49
C GLU A 72 3.42 19.51 2.40
N LYS A 73 2.98 20.25 1.37
CA LYS A 73 3.87 20.66 0.26
C LYS A 73 5.02 21.56 0.71
N ASN A 74 4.73 22.49 1.62
CA ASN A 74 5.70 23.46 2.15
C ASN A 74 6.25 23.07 3.52
N GLY A 75 5.87 21.88 4.01
CA GLY A 75 6.24 21.39 5.32
C GLY A 75 7.15 20.17 5.24
N TYR A 76 7.68 19.77 6.40
CA TYR A 76 8.40 18.51 6.55
C TYR A 76 7.50 17.40 7.12
N GLY A 77 6.25 17.72 7.47
CA GLY A 77 5.31 16.79 8.09
C GLY A 77 4.72 15.81 7.09
N GLU A 78 4.89 14.51 7.36
CA GLU A 78 4.11 13.42 6.76
C GLU A 78 3.15 12.89 7.84
N THR A 79 1.87 12.82 7.51
CA THR A 79 0.83 12.24 8.37
C THR A 79 0.39 10.90 7.78
N SER A 80 0.49 9.83 8.57
CA SER A 80 -0.05 8.52 8.17
C SER A 80 -1.58 8.56 8.18
N LEU A 81 -2.19 8.16 7.06
CA LEU A 81 -3.64 8.09 6.88
C LEU A 81 -4.20 6.67 7.01
N GLY A 82 -3.32 5.67 7.17
CA GLY A 82 -3.68 4.28 7.36
C GLY A 82 -2.61 3.35 6.81
N ASN A 83 -2.63 2.11 7.30
CA ASN A 83 -1.82 0.99 6.83
C ASN A 83 -2.76 -0.06 6.24
N TRP A 84 -2.31 -0.75 5.21
CA TRP A 84 -3.08 -1.79 4.54
C TRP A 84 -3.62 -2.82 5.54
N LYS A 85 -4.90 -3.17 5.39
CA LYS A 85 -5.56 -4.22 6.18
C LYS A 85 -6.05 -5.35 5.30
N GLU A 86 -6.97 -5.03 4.39
CA GLU A 86 -7.70 -6.04 3.62
C GLU A 86 -8.42 -5.42 2.43
N TRP A 87 -8.85 -6.31 1.53
CA TRP A 87 -9.86 -5.98 0.54
C TRP A 87 -11.22 -5.79 1.19
N SER A 88 -11.94 -4.74 0.81
CA SER A 88 -13.23 -4.35 1.39
C SER A 88 -14.33 -4.20 0.34
N GLY A 89 -14.12 -4.73 -0.87
CA GLY A 89 -15.07 -4.63 -1.98
C GLY A 89 -16.28 -5.58 -1.88
N GLY A 90 -16.31 -6.47 -0.88
CA GLY A 90 -17.35 -7.48 -0.71
C GLY A 90 -16.95 -8.83 -1.29
N SER A 91 -17.87 -9.51 -1.98
CA SER A 91 -17.65 -10.85 -2.54
C SER A 91 -17.78 -10.86 -4.07
N GLY A 92 -17.30 -11.95 -4.69
CA GLY A 92 -17.37 -12.12 -6.14
C GLY A 92 -16.55 -11.08 -6.91
N ALA A 93 -17.11 -10.56 -8.00
CA ALA A 93 -16.43 -9.62 -8.90
C ALA A 93 -16.09 -8.27 -8.24
N ASP A 94 -16.80 -7.89 -7.17
CA ASP A 94 -16.58 -6.61 -6.50
C ASP A 94 -15.47 -6.64 -5.44
N LYS A 95 -15.02 -7.84 -5.04
CA LYS A 95 -14.03 -8.04 -3.96
C LYS A 95 -12.82 -7.10 -4.07
N TYR A 96 -12.27 -6.95 -5.27
CA TYR A 96 -11.05 -6.18 -5.53
C TYR A 96 -11.30 -4.71 -5.92
N LYS A 97 -12.54 -4.21 -5.80
CA LYS A 97 -12.86 -2.80 -6.10
C LYS A 97 -12.51 -1.84 -4.97
N LYS A 98 -12.21 -2.35 -3.77
CA LYS A 98 -11.91 -1.49 -2.61
C LYS A 98 -10.84 -2.08 -1.72
N GLN A 99 -9.95 -1.21 -1.27
CA GLN A 99 -8.93 -1.51 -0.27
C GLN A 99 -9.17 -0.71 1.00
N LYS A 100 -8.95 -1.34 2.15
CA LYS A 100 -9.10 -0.74 3.47
C LYS A 100 -7.75 -0.48 4.12
N TYR A 101 -7.56 0.75 4.58
CA TYR A 101 -6.36 1.19 5.31
C TYR A 101 -6.77 1.77 6.67
N GLU A 102 -6.18 1.27 7.76
CA GLU A 102 -6.54 1.66 9.13
C GLU A 102 -5.29 1.86 10.01
N ASP A 103 -5.51 2.25 11.26
CA ASP A 103 -4.44 2.49 12.23
C ASP A 103 -3.42 3.56 11.79
N GLY A 104 -3.89 4.58 11.07
CA GLY A 104 -3.09 5.77 10.78
C GLY A 104 -2.80 6.61 12.03
N GLN A 105 -2.17 7.76 11.82
CA GLN A 105 -1.82 8.67 12.90
C GLN A 105 -3.05 9.13 13.66
N GLN A 106 -2.94 9.19 15.00
CA GLN A 106 -4.03 9.64 15.88
C GLN A 106 -4.51 11.04 15.49
N CYS A 107 -5.82 11.16 15.28
CA CYS A 107 -6.49 12.43 15.06
C CYS A 107 -6.79 13.13 16.38
N TRP A 108 -6.62 14.45 16.45
CA TRP A 108 -7.00 15.20 17.64
C TRP A 108 -8.52 15.19 17.81
N ASN A 109 -9.01 14.64 18.94
CA ASN A 109 -10.44 14.43 19.20
C ASN A 109 -11.14 13.71 18.04
N GLY A 110 -10.56 12.61 17.56
CA GLY A 110 -11.11 11.79 16.49
C GLY A 110 -10.57 10.35 16.55
N PRO A 111 -11.03 9.48 15.65
CA PRO A 111 -10.47 8.14 15.53
C PRO A 111 -9.00 8.19 15.06
N LYS A 112 -8.32 7.05 15.08
CA LYS A 112 -7.11 6.92 14.27
C LYS A 112 -7.49 7.13 12.80
N ARG A 113 -6.63 7.82 12.05
CA ARG A 113 -6.91 8.07 10.64
C ARG A 113 -7.04 6.76 9.86
N SER A 114 -7.97 6.74 8.92
CA SER A 114 -8.22 5.60 8.04
C SER A 114 -8.47 6.09 6.62
N THR A 115 -8.23 5.21 5.64
CA THR A 115 -8.48 5.50 4.23
C THR A 115 -9.22 4.32 3.56
N GLU A 116 -10.32 4.62 2.88
CA GLU A 116 -10.93 3.70 1.91
C GLU A 116 -10.39 4.06 0.51
N VAL A 117 -9.74 3.13 -0.17
CA VAL A 117 -9.28 3.32 -1.55
C VAL A 117 -10.25 2.60 -2.46
N VAL A 118 -10.97 3.34 -3.29
CA VAL A 118 -11.82 2.81 -4.36
C VAL A 118 -10.98 2.68 -5.61
N ILE A 119 -11.02 1.50 -6.23
CA ILE A 119 -10.20 1.17 -7.38
C ILE A 119 -11.09 1.01 -8.61
N GLU A 120 -10.71 1.69 -9.68
CA GLU A 120 -11.38 1.63 -10.98
C GLU A 120 -10.44 1.22 -12.12
N CYS A 121 -11.00 0.61 -13.16
CA CYS A 121 -10.26 0.19 -14.35
C CYS A 121 -9.72 1.41 -15.11
N GLY A 122 -8.51 1.28 -15.65
CA GLY A 122 -7.96 2.23 -16.60
C GLY A 122 -6.62 1.86 -17.19
N GLU A 123 -6.17 2.68 -18.13
CA GLU A 123 -4.95 2.45 -18.91
C GLU A 123 -3.66 2.67 -18.10
N GLU A 124 -3.73 3.51 -17.06
CA GLU A 124 -2.59 3.88 -16.24
C GLU A 124 -2.88 3.68 -14.77
N THR A 125 -1.85 3.32 -14.01
CA THR A 125 -1.94 3.28 -12.56
C THR A 125 -1.68 4.65 -11.97
N LYS A 126 -2.70 5.26 -11.33
CA LYS A 126 -2.58 6.59 -10.70
C LYS A 126 -3.63 6.85 -9.64
N LEU A 127 -3.30 7.75 -8.71
CA LEU A 127 -4.25 8.32 -7.77
C LEU A 127 -4.99 9.48 -8.45
N LEU A 128 -6.32 9.40 -8.53
CA LEU A 128 -7.17 10.35 -9.26
C LEU A 128 -7.76 11.43 -8.36
N GLU A 129 -8.13 11.07 -7.15
CA GLU A 129 -8.83 11.95 -6.22
C GLU A 129 -8.51 11.55 -4.77
N ALA A 130 -8.39 12.53 -3.89
CA ALA A 130 -8.28 12.34 -2.46
C ALA A 130 -9.23 13.27 -1.68
N THR A 131 -10.15 12.70 -0.92
CA THR A 131 -11.14 13.47 -0.15
C THR A 131 -11.16 13.06 1.32
N GLU A 132 -11.62 13.97 2.19
CA GLU A 132 -11.89 13.72 3.61
C GLU A 132 -13.40 13.85 3.86
N PRO A 133 -14.21 12.83 3.51
CA PRO A 133 -15.68 12.89 3.65
C PRO A 133 -16.14 13.02 5.10
N ALA A 134 -15.36 12.53 6.06
CA ALA A 134 -15.58 12.71 7.49
C ALA A 134 -14.25 12.97 8.19
N LYS A 135 -14.30 13.61 9.36
CA LYS A 135 -13.09 14.01 10.08
C LYS A 135 -12.15 12.81 10.30
N CYS A 136 -10.96 12.91 9.75
CA CYS A 136 -9.90 11.90 9.81
C CYS A 136 -10.24 10.55 9.15
N GLU A 137 -11.28 10.51 8.33
CA GLU A 137 -11.63 9.38 7.46
C GLU A 137 -11.50 9.84 6.01
N TYR A 138 -10.60 9.20 5.27
CA TYR A 138 -10.25 9.60 3.92
C TYR A 138 -10.84 8.63 2.90
N ARG A 139 -11.14 9.14 1.71
CA ARG A 139 -11.46 8.34 0.54
C ARG A 139 -10.58 8.72 -0.63
N PHE A 140 -9.87 7.73 -1.15
CA PHE A 140 -9.06 7.87 -2.35
C PHE A 140 -9.75 7.16 -3.52
N ARG A 141 -9.66 7.73 -4.72
CA ARG A 141 -9.97 7.00 -5.95
C ARG A 141 -8.69 6.76 -6.72
N MET A 142 -8.41 5.50 -7.00
CA MET A 142 -7.24 5.05 -7.74
C MET A 142 -7.67 4.33 -9.00
N GLN A 143 -6.95 4.56 -10.08
CA GLN A 143 -7.11 3.83 -11.33
C GLN A 143 -5.95 2.88 -11.54
N THR A 144 -6.19 1.73 -12.16
CA THR A 144 -5.14 0.76 -12.54
C THR A 144 -5.61 -0.22 -13.63
N PRO A 145 -4.73 -0.65 -14.55
CA PRO A 145 -5.02 -1.73 -15.49
C PRO A 145 -5.39 -3.05 -14.80
N ALA A 146 -4.87 -3.30 -13.61
CA ALA A 146 -5.15 -4.53 -12.84
C ALA A 146 -6.64 -4.68 -12.45
N ALA A 147 -7.40 -3.58 -12.48
CA ALA A 147 -8.83 -3.57 -12.18
C ALA A 147 -9.71 -3.78 -13.43
N CYS A 148 -9.10 -3.87 -14.61
CA CYS A 148 -9.82 -4.15 -15.85
C CYS A 148 -10.06 -5.65 -15.98
N ASN A 149 -11.24 -6.02 -16.49
CA ASN A 149 -11.51 -7.41 -16.81
C ASN A 149 -10.63 -7.85 -17.98
N ASP A 150 -10.17 -9.09 -17.92
CA ASP A 150 -9.54 -9.73 -19.07
C ASP A 150 -10.60 -9.91 -20.17
N PRO A 151 -10.43 -9.31 -21.36
CA PRO A 151 -11.38 -9.47 -22.46
C PRO A 151 -11.54 -10.95 -22.89
N GLU A 152 -10.59 -11.83 -22.58
CA GLU A 152 -10.71 -13.26 -22.85
C GLU A 152 -11.60 -14.01 -21.83
N LYS A 153 -11.89 -13.41 -20.67
CA LYS A 153 -12.79 -13.96 -19.64
C LYS A 153 -14.24 -13.45 -19.75
N GLU A 154 -14.59 -12.70 -20.80
CA GLU A 154 -15.99 -12.35 -21.04
C GLU A 154 -16.82 -13.61 -21.37
N PRO A 155 -17.92 -13.89 -20.66
CA PRO A 155 -18.84 -14.92 -21.10
C PRO A 155 -19.43 -14.44 -22.43
N ALA A 156 -19.13 -15.16 -23.50
CA ALA A 156 -19.72 -14.92 -24.82
C ALA A 156 -21.22 -14.66 -24.65
N HIS A 157 -21.66 -13.45 -25.02
CA HIS A 157 -23.07 -13.09 -25.12
C HIS A 157 -23.79 -14.20 -25.88
N THR A 158 -24.48 -15.08 -25.15
CA THR A 158 -25.34 -16.09 -25.75
C THR A 158 -26.69 -15.42 -25.93
N GLU A 159 -26.86 -14.76 -27.06
CA GLU A 159 -28.20 -14.40 -27.53
C GLU A 159 -28.92 -15.69 -27.92
N LEU A 160 -30.03 -16.00 -27.24
CA LEU A 160 -31.01 -17.03 -27.59
C LEU A 160 -32.33 -16.33 -27.92
#